data_AF-A0A6G3XNJ9-F1
#
_entry.id   AF-A0A6G3XNJ9-F1
#
_cell.length_a   1.000
_cell.length_b   1.000
_cell.length_c   1.000
_cell.angle_alpha   90.00
_cell.angle_beta   90.00
_cell.angle_gamma   90.00
#
_symmetry.space_group_name_H-M   'P 1'
#
loop_
_entity.id
_entity.type
_entity.pdbx_description
1 polymer ?
#
loop_
_entity_poly.entity_id
_entity_poly.type
_entity_poly.pdbx_seq_one_letter_code
_entity_poly.pdbx_strand_id
1 'polypeptide(L)' 'MSLPHAILTALLEKPSSGLELTRRFDRSIGYFWSSTHQQIYRELGKLEQAGRIRALPAAVPARG' A
#
# COMPACT_ATOMS: atom_id res chain seq x y z
N MET A 1 -1.95 -17.23 0.30
CA MET A 1 -2.43 -15.96 0.89
C MET A 1 -2.76 -14.97 -0.23
N SER A 2 -3.60 -13.95 -0.04
CA SER A 2 -4.00 -13.01 -1.10
C SER A 2 -3.35 -11.62 -0.99
N LEU A 3 -3.14 -10.96 -2.14
CA LEU A 3 -2.55 -9.61 -2.24
C LEU A 3 -3.23 -8.56 -1.33
N PRO A 4 -4.57 -8.52 -1.18
CA PRO A 4 -5.23 -7.57 -0.28
C PRO A 4 -4.78 -7.71 1.19
N HIS A 5 -4.56 -8.94 1.66
CA HIS A 5 -4.10 -9.16 3.03
C HIS A 5 -2.65 -8.72 3.20
N ALA A 6 -1.78 -8.98 2.22
CA ALA A 6 -0.41 -8.48 2.24
C ALA A 6 -0.36 -6.95 2.29
N ILE A 7 -1.22 -6.28 1.52
CA ILE A 7 -1.35 -4.82 1.52
C ILE A 7 -1.79 -4.32 2.91
N LEU A 8 -2.83 -4.93 3.50
CA LEU A 8 -3.31 -4.55 4.83
C LEU A 8 -2.24 -4.76 5.90
N THR A 9 -1.54 -5.89 5.91
CA THR A 9 -0.44 -6.15 6.85
C THR A 9 0.67 -5.11 6.70
N ALA A 10 1.10 -4.82 5.47
CA ALA A 10 2.15 -3.83 5.23
C ALA A 10 1.76 -2.41 5.68
N LEU A 11 0.48 -2.04 5.54
CA LEU A 11 -0.06 -0.76 6.02
C LEU A 11 -0.21 -0.72 7.55
N LEU A 12 -0.56 -1.83 8.19
CA LEU A 12 -0.60 -1.95 9.65
C LEU A 12 0.79 -1.83 10.28
N GLU A 13 1.80 -2.44 9.65
CA GLU A 13 3.20 -2.32 10.11
C GLU A 13 3.71 -0.88 9.99
N LYS A 14 3.41 -0.23 8.86
CA LYS A 14 3.83 1.15 8.60
C LYS A 14 2.88 1.82 7.61
N PRO A 15 2.12 2.85 8.03
CA PRO A 15 1.39 3.71 7.13
C PRO A 15 2.33 4.28 6.06
N SER A 16 1.91 4.24 4.80
CA SER A 16 2.75 4.60 3.66
C SER A 16 1.88 5.16 2.55
N SER A 17 2.45 6.05 1.73
CA SER A 17 1.86 6.39 0.44
C SER A 17 1.85 5.18 -0.49
N GLY A 18 1.01 5.20 -1.54
CA GLY A 18 0.97 4.11 -2.52
C GLY A 18 2.32 3.82 -3.18
N LEU A 19 3.11 4.87 -3.46
CA LEU A 19 4.46 4.74 -4.03
C LEU A 19 5.45 4.10 -3.06
N GLU A 20 5.41 4.48 -1.79
CA GLU A 20 6.27 3.87 -0.76
C GLU A 20 5.90 2.40 -0.54
N LEU A 21 4.60 2.10 -0.58
CA LEU A 21 4.10 0.74 -0.46
C LEU A 21 4.62 -0.14 -1.63
N THR A 22 4.48 0.29 -2.89
CA THR A 22 4.98 -0.49 -4.02
C THR A 22 6.50 -0.72 -3.95
N ARG A 23 7.27 0.29 -3.53
CA ARG A 23 8.72 0.14 -3.32
C ARG A 23 9.06 -0.87 -2.21
N ARG A 24 8.28 -0.91 -1.12
CA ARG A 24 8.43 -1.92 -0.06
C ARG A 24 8.09 -3.32 -0.57
N PHE A 25 7.06 -3.43 -1.42
CA PHE A 25 6.72 -4.69 -2.08
C PHE A 25 7.89 -5.18 -2.95
N ASP A 26 8.47 -4.31 -3.79
CA ASP A 26 9.61 -4.69 -4.64
C ASP A 26 10.83 -5.18 -3.83
N ARG A 27 11.09 -4.59 -2.65
CA ARG A 27 12.26 -4.92 -1.82
C ARG A 27 12.07 -6.14 -0.92
N SER A 28 10.87 -6.35 -0.37
CA SER A 28 10.67 -7.26 0.76
C SER A 28 9.60 -8.33 0.52
N ILE A 29 8.64 -8.09 -0.38
CA ILE A 29 7.45 -8.95 -0.55
C ILE A 29 7.38 -9.56 -1.96
N GLY A 30 8.09 -9.00 -2.95
CA GLY A 30 8.10 -9.45 -4.34
C GLY A 30 8.63 -10.86 -4.54
N TYR A 31 9.41 -11.38 -3.58
CA TYR A 31 9.86 -12.78 -3.56
C TYR A 31 8.72 -13.78 -3.27
N PHE A 32 7.64 -13.35 -2.61
CA PHE A 32 6.53 -14.22 -2.19
C PHE A 32 5.22 -13.97 -2.96
N TRP A 33 5.08 -12.80 -3.59
CA TRP A 33 3.93 -12.45 -4.41
C TRP A 33 4.33 -11.78 -5.72
N SER A 34 4.00 -12.41 -6.84
CA SER A 34 4.02 -11.79 -8.16
C SER A 34 2.84 -10.82 -8.28
N SER A 35 3.06 -9.55 -7.98
CA SER A 35 2.05 -8.50 -8.16
C SER A 35 2.67 -7.27 -8.79
N THR A 36 2.07 -6.81 -9.89
CA THR A 36 2.49 -5.57 -10.54
C THR A 36 2.06 -4.37 -9.70
N HIS A 37 2.74 -3.23 -9.87
CA HIS A 37 2.34 -1.99 -9.21
C HIS A 37 0.89 -1.63 -9.54
N GLN A 38 0.45 -1.86 -10.79
CA GLN A 38 -0.95 -1.67 -11.19
C GLN A 38 -1.92 -2.53 -10.37
N GLN A 39 -1.59 -3.80 -10.09
CA GLN A 39 -2.44 -4.64 -9.25
C GLN A 39 -2.51 -4.12 -7.81
N ILE A 40 -1.40 -3.65 -7.25
CA ILE A 40 -1.36 -3.05 -5.92
C ILE A 40 -2.28 -1.82 -5.86
N TYR A 41 -2.18 -0.90 -6.82
CA TYR A 41 -3.05 0.28 -6.87
C TYR A 41 -4.54 -0.06 -7.03
N ARG A 42 -4.86 -1.07 -7.86
CA ARG A 42 -6.25 -1.53 -8.01
C ARG A 42 -6.80 -2.11 -6.71
N GLU A 43 -6.01 -2.91 -6.00
CA GLU A 43 -6.43 -3.47 -4.71
C GLU A 43 -6.53 -2.40 -3.62
N LEU A 44 -5.65 -1.40 -3.60
CA LEU A 44 -5.79 -0.24 -2.72
C LEU A 44 -7.14 0.46 -2.95
N GLY A 45 -7.51 0.74 -4.20
CA GLY A 45 -8.80 1.36 -4.52
C GLY A 45 -10.00 0.52 -4.06
N LYS A 46 -9.93 -0.81 -4.23
CA LYS A 46 -10.98 -1.72 -3.71
C LYS A 46 -11.06 -1.71 -2.18
N LEU A 47 -9.91 -1.72 -1.50
CA LEU A 47 -9.84 -1.70 -0.04
C LEU A 47 -10.39 -0.38 0.52
N GLU A 48 -10.14 0.74 -0.16
CA GLU A 48 -10.69 2.04 0.21
C GLU A 48 -12.20 2.09 0.01
N GLN A 49 -12.70 1.61 -1.15
CA GLN A 49 -14.14 1.49 -1.43
C GLN A 49 -14.85 0.59 -0.41
N ALA A 50 -14.18 -0.47 0.06
CA ALA A 50 -14.69 -1.37 1.09
C ALA A 50 -14.57 -0.80 2.52
N GLY A 51 -14.05 0.43 2.69
CA GLY A 51 -13.88 1.08 4.00
C GLY A 51 -12.81 0.44 4.88
N ARG A 52 -11.89 -0.36 4.32
CA ARG A 52 -10.82 -1.04 5.07
C ARG A 52 -9.59 -0.16 5.26
N ILE A 53 -9.38 0.79 4.36
CA ILE A 53 -8.31 1.79 4.44
C ILE A 53 -8.90 3.16 4.15
N ARG A 54 -8.13 4.21 4.49
CA ARG A 54 -8.45 5.59 4.10
C ARG A 54 -7.17 6.31 3.70
N ALA A 55 -7.21 7.11 2.65
CA ALA A 55 -6.15 8.06 2.37
C ALA A 55 -6.11 9.13 3.48
N LEU A 56 -4.90 9.44 3.95
CA LEU A 56 -4.67 10.59 4.82
C LEU A 56 -4.16 11.76 3.96
N PRO A 57 -4.56 13.01 4.25
CA PRO A 57 -3.96 14.16 3.58
C PRO A 57 -2.44 14.13 3.80
N ALA A 58 -1.68 14.34 2.73
CA ALA A 58 -0.23 14.39 2.81
C ALA A 58 0.16 15.46 3.83
N ALA A 59 1.01 15.11 4.80
CA ALA A 59 1.60 16.10 5.70
C ALA A 59 2.32 17.12 4.81
N VAL A 60 1.80 18.35 4.77
CA VAL A 60 2.46 19.46 4.08
C VAL A 60 3.86 19.52 4.69
N PRO A 61 4.94 19.40 3.90
CA PRO A 61 6.27 19.56 4.46
C PRO A 61 6.29 20.94 5.12
N ALA A 62 6.56 20.98 6.42
CA ALA A 62 6.78 22.24 7.11
C ALA A 62 7.91 22.94 6.36
N ARG A 63 7.58 23.95 5.56
CA ARG A 63 8.58 24.81 4.94
C ARG A 63 9.30 25.46 6.12
N GLY A 64 10.56 25.07 6.32
CA GLY A 64 11.52 25.87 7.08
C GLY A 64 11.84 27.16 6.34
#